data_AF-W4KBV4-F1
#
_entry.id   AF-W4KBV4-F1
#
_cell.length_a   1.000
_cell.length_b   1.000
_cell.length_c   1.000
_cell.angle_alpha   90.00
_cell.angle_beta   90.00
_cell.angle_gamma   90.00
#
_symmetry.space_group_name_H-M   'P 1'
#
loop_
_entity.id
_entity.type
_entity.pdbx_description
1 polymer ?
#
loop_
_entity_poly.entity_id
_entity_poly.type
_entity_poly.pdbx_seq_one_letter_code
_entity_poly.pdbx_strand_id
1 'polypeptide(L)'
;MMSSVPKTSQFSCTFCFKKAKHNNKLLRCSGCHSMYYCSKTCQGSHWPVHKDLCKSLRRTLAPDGPLSLIEPLSGKRKLDILNDLRLWRTTHQDALNFVTIQALQLDIFPERAKNQFLEIDLEYTSDQSRDKFIIKSGHIHTDVPAEEMLYKSYHGTADDGPADGTVIVANLSVSCGNVSSAGGIVMGTSIVPRVSAANWLEILRKVTSQEVSLHTFRDILGAVRPYYDSRMSNDPSLYLIAQLARDVIIGDMYSSSDPTFHTTVYMALSSPDSD
;
A
#
# COMPACT_ATOMS: atom_id res chain seq x y z
N MET A 1 15.59 -24.88 14.39
CA MET A 1 14.33 -25.09 15.14
C MET A 1 13.34 -24.02 14.70
N MET A 2 12.19 -24.43 14.19
CA MET A 2 11.21 -23.56 13.53
C MET A 2 10.31 -22.92 14.60
N SER A 3 10.45 -21.61 14.84
CA SER A 3 9.52 -20.89 15.70
C SER A 3 8.25 -20.55 14.93
N SER A 4 7.15 -21.18 15.37
CA SER A 4 5.77 -20.90 14.98
C SER A 4 5.33 -19.53 15.47
N VAL A 5 5.17 -18.56 14.56
CA VAL A 5 4.59 -17.26 14.89
C VAL A 5 3.06 -17.40 15.04
N PRO A 6 2.44 -16.94 16.14
CA PRO A 6 0.98 -17.02 16.33
C PRO A 6 0.22 -16.09 15.38
N LYS A 7 -0.82 -16.61 14.71
CA LYS A 7 -1.71 -15.95 13.74
C LYS A 7 -2.71 -14.94 14.33
N THR A 8 -2.28 -13.82 14.91
CA THR A 8 -3.23 -12.77 15.38
C THR A 8 -2.90 -11.32 15.02
N SER A 9 -1.86 -11.00 14.24
CA SER A 9 -1.42 -9.61 14.01
C SER A 9 -1.75 -9.00 12.64
N GLN A 10 -2.47 -9.70 11.74
CA GLN A 10 -2.55 -9.26 10.33
C GLN A 10 -3.51 -8.08 10.08
N PHE A 11 -4.57 -7.89 10.84
CA PHE A 11 -5.57 -6.84 10.56
C PHE A 11 -5.29 -5.53 11.33
N SER A 12 -5.64 -4.38 10.73
CA SER A 12 -5.62 -3.04 11.36
C SER A 12 -7.02 -2.45 11.53
N CYS A 13 -7.17 -1.50 12.46
CA CYS A 13 -8.41 -0.73 12.60
C CYS A 13 -8.67 0.08 11.32
N THR A 14 -9.90 0.04 10.79
CA THR A 14 -10.29 0.76 9.56
C THR A 14 -10.40 2.27 9.80
N PHE A 15 -10.64 2.67 11.06
CA PHE A 15 -10.81 4.09 11.42
C PHE A 15 -9.50 4.76 11.82
N CYS A 16 -8.74 4.15 12.73
CA CYS A 16 -7.52 4.74 13.30
C CYS A 16 -6.22 4.07 12.85
N PHE A 17 -6.30 3.07 11.97
CA PHE A 17 -5.17 2.37 11.34
C PHE A 17 -4.18 1.66 12.27
N LYS A 18 -4.41 1.69 13.59
CA LYS A 18 -3.60 0.94 14.54
C LYS A 18 -3.70 -0.57 14.25
N LYS A 19 -2.54 -1.22 14.10
CA LYS A 19 -2.43 -2.69 13.98
C LYS A 19 -3.00 -3.35 15.24
N ALA A 20 -3.55 -4.54 15.11
CA ALA A 20 -3.95 -5.36 16.25
C ALA A 20 -2.73 -5.56 17.18
N LYS A 21 -2.84 -5.17 18.45
CA LYS A 21 -1.82 -5.52 19.46
C LYS A 21 -1.81 -7.04 19.64
N HIS A 22 -0.65 -7.63 19.94
CA HIS A 22 -0.56 -9.06 20.27
C HIS A 22 -1.64 -9.42 21.31
N ASN A 23 -2.44 -10.44 21.00
CA ASN A 23 -3.63 -10.92 21.74
C ASN A 23 -4.94 -10.09 21.68
N ASN A 24 -4.98 -8.89 21.09
CA ASN A 24 -6.24 -8.16 20.92
C ASN A 24 -6.88 -8.44 19.56
N LYS A 25 -7.98 -9.19 19.56
CA LYS A 25 -8.80 -9.39 18.36
C LYS A 25 -9.52 -8.09 18.00
N LEU A 26 -9.42 -7.66 16.75
CA LEU A 26 -10.24 -6.56 16.24
C LEU A 26 -11.72 -6.98 16.17
N LEU A 27 -12.60 -6.02 16.44
CA LEU A 27 -14.03 -6.13 16.24
C LEU A 27 -14.33 -6.09 14.74
N ARG A 28 -14.93 -7.15 14.22
CA ARG A 28 -15.43 -7.19 12.84
C ARG A 28 -16.82 -6.57 12.80
N CYS A 29 -17.11 -5.74 11.81
CA CYS A 29 -18.46 -5.21 11.58
C CYS A 29 -19.45 -6.37 11.44
N SER A 30 -20.50 -6.41 12.27
CA SER A 30 -21.50 -7.47 12.24
C SER A 30 -22.46 -7.40 11.05
N GLY A 31 -22.52 -6.25 10.36
CA GLY A 31 -23.40 -6.06 9.20
C GLY A 31 -22.80 -6.57 7.89
N CYS A 32 -21.63 -6.04 7.52
CA CYS A 32 -20.97 -6.35 6.25
C CYS A 32 -19.83 -7.36 6.37
N HIS A 33 -19.38 -7.65 7.60
CA HIS A 33 -18.23 -8.52 7.86
C HIS A 33 -16.95 -8.11 7.10
N SER A 34 -16.85 -6.87 6.64
CA SER A 34 -15.76 -6.44 5.74
C SER A 34 -14.81 -5.44 6.39
N MET A 35 -15.22 -4.75 7.47
CA MET A 35 -14.41 -3.76 8.19
C MET A 35 -14.05 -4.24 9.59
N TYR A 36 -12.86 -3.86 10.06
CA TYR A 36 -12.30 -4.23 11.38
C TYR A 36 -12.03 -2.98 12.22
N TYR A 37 -12.27 -3.04 13.53
CA TYR A 37 -12.12 -1.92 14.45
C TYR A 37 -11.47 -2.34 15.75
N CYS A 38 -10.63 -1.50 16.36
CA CYS A 38 -10.03 -1.82 17.66
C CYS A 38 -11.03 -1.66 18.82
N SER A 39 -12.11 -0.90 18.65
CA SER A 39 -13.12 -0.64 19.68
C SER A 39 -14.47 -0.26 19.07
N LYS A 40 -15.53 -0.35 19.87
CA LYS A 40 -16.86 0.15 19.50
C LYS A 40 -16.84 1.66 19.23
N THR A 41 -15.95 2.41 19.90
CA THR A 41 -15.73 3.83 19.65
C THR A 41 -15.26 4.08 18.22
N CYS A 42 -14.20 3.40 17.77
CA CYS A 42 -13.72 3.51 16.39
C CYS A 42 -14.79 3.09 15.36
N GLN A 43 -15.59 2.06 15.68
CA GLN A 43 -16.72 1.67 14.82
C GLN A 43 -17.80 2.75 14.76
N GLY A 44 -18.16 3.35 15.91
CA GLY A 44 -19.14 4.42 16.01
C GLY A 44 -18.71 5.70 15.29
N SER A 45 -17.45 6.10 15.44
CA SER A 45 -16.88 7.25 14.74
C SER A 45 -16.85 7.06 13.22
N HIS A 46 -16.60 5.84 12.74
CA HIS A 46 -16.63 5.53 11.31
C HIS A 46 -18.05 5.34 10.76
N TRP A 47 -19.06 5.14 11.61
CA TRP A 47 -20.42 4.77 11.18
C TRP A 47 -21.09 5.75 10.21
N PRO A 48 -21.01 7.09 10.38
CA PRO A 48 -21.67 8.04 9.48
C PRO A 48 -21.31 7.84 8.02
N VAL A 49 -20.06 7.44 7.74
CA VAL A 49 -19.53 7.27 6.39
C VAL A 49 -19.49 5.79 5.97
N HIS A 50 -19.43 4.86 6.95
CA HIS A 50 -19.47 3.43 6.69
C HIS A 50 -20.88 2.91 6.37
N LYS A 51 -21.95 3.54 6.88
CA LYS A 51 -23.32 2.98 6.87
C LYS A 51 -23.80 2.53 5.49
N ASP A 52 -23.64 3.37 4.47
CA ASP A 52 -24.16 3.04 3.13
C ASP A 52 -23.28 2.03 2.40
N LEU A 53 -21.95 2.13 2.57
CA LEU A 53 -21.02 1.09 2.14
C LEU A 53 -21.33 -0.25 2.82
N CYS A 54 -21.66 -0.25 4.11
CA CYS A 54 -22.03 -1.45 4.88
C CYS A 54 -23.28 -2.13 4.29
N LYS A 55 -24.31 -1.36 3.96
CA LYS A 55 -25.53 -1.88 3.30
C LYS A 55 -25.24 -2.43 1.91
N SER A 56 -24.39 -1.75 1.13
CA SER A 56 -23.97 -2.23 -0.19
C SER A 56 -23.25 -3.57 -0.08
N LEU A 57 -22.19 -3.62 0.73
CA LEU A 57 -21.42 -4.83 0.97
C LEU A 57 -22.27 -5.98 1.53
N ARG A 58 -23.19 -5.71 2.46
CA ARG A 58 -24.09 -6.75 3.00
C ARG A 58 -24.96 -7.38 1.90
N ARG A 59 -25.44 -6.59 0.93
CA ARG A 59 -26.23 -7.10 -0.21
C ARG A 59 -25.34 -7.87 -1.17
N THR A 60 -24.19 -7.31 -1.54
CA THR A 60 -23.27 -7.89 -2.52
C THR A 60 -22.66 -9.22 -2.04
N LEU A 61 -22.37 -9.33 -0.74
CA LEU A 61 -21.69 -10.48 -0.13
C LEU A 61 -22.66 -11.51 0.49
N ALA A 62 -23.97 -11.31 0.35
CA ALA A 62 -24.94 -12.32 0.79
C ALA A 62 -24.73 -13.64 0.02
N PRO A 63 -25.04 -14.81 0.61
CA PRO A 63 -24.95 -16.10 -0.09
C PRO A 63 -25.66 -16.11 -1.45
N ASP A 64 -26.82 -15.45 -1.52
CA ASP A 64 -27.64 -15.31 -2.73
C ASP A 64 -27.52 -13.90 -3.36
N GLY A 65 -26.45 -13.17 -3.03
CA GLY A 65 -26.20 -11.82 -3.51
C GLY A 65 -25.66 -11.77 -4.95
N PRO A 66 -25.56 -10.58 -5.56
CA PRO A 66 -25.07 -10.42 -6.94
C PRO A 66 -23.77 -11.15 -7.27
N LEU A 67 -22.81 -11.27 -6.33
CA LEU A 67 -21.56 -11.97 -6.56
C LEU A 67 -21.69 -13.49 -6.73
N SER A 68 -22.76 -14.11 -6.20
CA SER A 68 -22.98 -15.56 -6.38
C SER A 68 -23.58 -15.91 -7.73
N LEU A 69 -24.16 -14.93 -8.43
CA LEU A 69 -24.72 -15.08 -9.78
C LEU A 69 -23.67 -14.94 -10.88
N ILE A 70 -22.46 -14.49 -10.56
CA ILE A 70 -21.41 -14.28 -11.56
C ILE A 70 -20.57 -15.54 -11.71
N GLU A 71 -20.22 -15.87 -12.95
CA GLU A 71 -19.42 -17.04 -13.30
C GLU A 71 -18.16 -17.20 -12.44
N PRO A 72 -17.79 -18.43 -12.05
CA PRO A 72 -16.58 -18.70 -11.30
C PRO A 72 -15.35 -18.13 -12.02
N LEU A 73 -14.46 -17.49 -11.27
CA LEU A 73 -13.16 -17.05 -11.77
C LEU A 73 -12.14 -18.13 -11.39
N SER A 74 -11.32 -18.59 -12.34
CA SER A 74 -10.38 -19.69 -12.12
C SER A 74 -11.02 -20.93 -11.48
N GLY A 75 -12.28 -21.24 -11.84
CA GLY A 75 -13.03 -22.39 -11.30
C GLY A 75 -13.51 -22.23 -9.85
N LYS A 76 -13.35 -21.05 -9.23
CA LYS A 76 -13.71 -20.79 -7.83
C LYS A 76 -14.77 -19.69 -7.73
N ARG A 77 -15.63 -19.77 -6.71
CA ARG A 77 -16.66 -18.74 -6.48
C ARG A 77 -15.97 -17.41 -6.21
N LYS A 78 -16.48 -16.33 -6.81
CA LYS A 78 -15.90 -14.99 -6.65
C LYS A 78 -15.85 -14.52 -5.21
N LEU A 79 -16.81 -14.92 -4.37
CA LEU A 79 -16.81 -14.61 -2.94
C LEU A 79 -15.61 -15.23 -2.22
N ASP A 80 -15.20 -16.45 -2.60
CA ASP A 80 -14.04 -17.11 -2.00
C ASP A 80 -12.75 -16.44 -2.46
N ILE A 81 -12.64 -16.07 -3.74
CA ILE A 81 -11.51 -15.30 -4.27
C ILE A 81 -11.43 -13.93 -3.60
N LEU A 82 -12.55 -13.24 -3.40
CA LEU A 82 -12.58 -11.96 -2.70
C LEU A 82 -12.08 -12.09 -1.25
N ASN A 83 -12.43 -13.18 -0.56
CA ASN A 83 -11.93 -13.44 0.79
C ASN A 83 -10.43 -13.76 0.78
N ASP A 84 -9.96 -14.59 -0.15
CA ASP A 84 -8.54 -14.86 -0.35
C ASP A 84 -7.77 -13.57 -0.69
N LEU A 85 -8.33 -12.71 -1.54
CA LEU A 85 -7.76 -11.43 -1.99
C LEU A 85 -7.61 -10.45 -0.82
N ARG A 86 -8.65 -10.34 0.02
CA ARG A 86 -8.62 -9.53 1.24
C ARG A 86 -7.55 -9.99 2.21
N LEU A 87 -7.38 -11.31 2.38
CA LEU A 87 -6.33 -11.89 3.21
C LEU A 87 -4.95 -11.60 2.62
N TRP A 88 -4.76 -11.78 1.31
CA TRP A 88 -3.50 -11.49 0.63
C TRP A 88 -3.12 -10.02 0.78
N ARG A 89 -4.07 -9.10 0.55
CA ARG A 89 -3.86 -7.67 0.73
C ARG A 89 -3.42 -7.33 2.16
N THR A 90 -4.11 -7.91 3.13
CA THR A 90 -3.82 -7.71 4.55
C THR A 90 -2.40 -8.21 4.89
N THR A 91 -2.03 -9.37 4.36
CA THR A 91 -0.70 -9.98 4.54
C THR A 91 0.42 -9.11 3.99
N HIS A 92 0.17 -8.44 2.86
CA HIS A 92 1.15 -7.63 2.14
C HIS A 92 0.96 -6.11 2.30
N GLN A 93 0.21 -5.67 3.31
CA GLN A 93 -0.16 -4.26 3.48
C GLN A 93 1.06 -3.33 3.53
N ASP A 94 2.13 -3.72 4.23
CA ASP A 94 3.33 -2.88 4.34
C ASP A 94 4.05 -2.72 3.00
N ALA A 95 4.08 -3.78 2.17
CA ALA A 95 4.67 -3.75 0.84
C ALA A 95 3.81 -2.92 -0.13
N LEU A 96 2.50 -3.12 -0.08
CA LEU A 96 1.53 -2.35 -0.85
C LEU A 96 1.59 -0.85 -0.54
N ASN A 97 1.71 -0.49 0.76
CA ASN A 97 1.89 0.89 1.17
C ASN A 97 3.19 1.48 0.62
N PHE A 98 4.29 0.76 0.77
CA PHE A 98 5.59 1.18 0.24
C PHE A 98 5.49 1.46 -1.26
N VAL A 99 5.04 0.50 -2.06
CA VAL A 99 5.04 0.67 -3.52
C VAL A 99 4.03 1.69 -4.02
N THR A 100 2.96 1.96 -3.26
CA THR A 100 2.03 3.04 -3.59
C THR A 100 2.70 4.41 -3.44
N ILE A 101 3.49 4.63 -2.39
CA ILE A 101 4.29 5.86 -2.23
C ILE A 101 5.27 6.01 -3.39
N GLN A 102 5.96 4.92 -3.75
CA GLN A 102 6.97 4.95 -4.79
C GLN A 102 6.35 5.17 -6.17
N ALA A 103 5.30 4.43 -6.53
CA ALA A 103 4.62 4.51 -7.83
C ALA A 103 4.00 5.89 -8.07
N LEU A 104 3.31 6.44 -7.07
CA LEU A 104 2.69 7.76 -7.16
C LEU A 104 3.67 8.90 -6.85
N GLN A 105 4.90 8.58 -6.43
CA GLN A 105 5.94 9.53 -6.03
C GLN A 105 5.49 10.49 -4.92
N LEU A 106 4.77 9.99 -3.91
CA LEU A 106 4.10 10.83 -2.90
C LEU A 106 5.06 11.60 -1.99
N ASP A 107 6.29 11.12 -1.81
CA ASP A 107 7.34 11.83 -1.07
C ASP A 107 7.90 13.04 -1.86
N ILE A 108 7.60 13.11 -3.17
CA ILE A 108 8.04 14.19 -4.07
C ILE A 108 6.86 15.10 -4.43
N PHE A 109 5.71 14.49 -4.76
CA PHE A 109 4.51 15.11 -5.30
C PHE A 109 3.26 14.65 -4.52
N PRO A 110 3.09 15.10 -3.26
CA PRO A 110 2.01 14.64 -2.39
C PRO A 110 0.62 14.92 -2.94
N GLU A 111 0.48 15.95 -3.78
CA GLU A 111 -0.78 16.32 -4.42
C GLU A 111 -1.30 15.25 -5.39
N ARG A 112 -0.43 14.37 -5.91
CA ARG A 112 -0.84 13.25 -6.76
C ARG A 112 -1.80 12.30 -6.07
N ALA A 113 -1.79 12.24 -4.73
CA ALA A 113 -2.77 11.48 -3.97
C ALA A 113 -4.24 11.93 -4.22
N LYS A 114 -4.46 13.17 -4.71
CA LYS A 114 -5.79 13.73 -4.97
C LYS A 114 -6.39 13.26 -6.30
N ASN A 115 -5.55 12.95 -7.28
CA ASN A 115 -5.99 12.67 -8.65
C ASN A 115 -5.41 11.36 -9.21
N GLN A 116 -4.50 10.69 -8.51
CA GLN A 116 -3.94 9.42 -8.94
C GLN A 116 -4.23 8.29 -7.97
N PHE A 117 -4.32 7.08 -8.52
CA PHE A 117 -4.37 5.85 -7.74
C PHE A 117 -3.57 4.73 -8.39
N LEU A 118 -3.11 3.79 -7.57
CA LEU A 118 -2.43 2.58 -8.01
C LEU A 118 -3.43 1.42 -8.06
N GLU A 119 -3.51 0.74 -9.19
CA GLU A 119 -4.17 -0.56 -9.32
C GLU A 119 -3.12 -1.66 -9.42
N ILE A 120 -3.27 -2.73 -8.65
CA ILE A 120 -2.47 -3.97 -8.75
C ILE A 120 -3.38 -5.10 -9.21
N ASP A 121 -3.14 -5.62 -10.42
CA ASP A 121 -3.84 -6.77 -10.97
C ASP A 121 -3.13 -8.06 -10.56
N LEU A 122 -3.88 -8.99 -9.98
CA LEU A 122 -3.41 -10.29 -9.54
C LEU A 122 -4.04 -11.41 -10.37
N GLU A 123 -3.27 -12.45 -10.62
CA GLU A 123 -3.75 -13.70 -11.18
C GLU A 123 -3.90 -14.76 -10.08
N TYR A 124 -5.05 -15.42 -10.04
CA TYR A 124 -5.32 -16.52 -9.11
C TYR A 124 -4.67 -17.81 -9.64
N THR A 125 -3.70 -18.35 -8.91
CA THR A 125 -2.88 -19.48 -9.39
C THR A 125 -3.44 -20.83 -8.98
N SER A 126 -3.64 -21.07 -7.67
CA SER A 126 -4.27 -22.28 -7.16
C SER A 126 -4.68 -22.14 -5.70
N ASP A 127 -5.63 -22.97 -5.27
CA ASP A 127 -6.06 -23.03 -3.85
C ASP A 127 -5.09 -23.83 -2.97
N GLN A 128 -4.19 -24.62 -3.58
CA GLN A 128 -3.25 -25.48 -2.87
C GLN A 128 -1.94 -24.77 -2.49
N SER A 129 -1.65 -23.64 -3.14
CA SER A 129 -0.50 -22.80 -2.83
C SER A 129 -0.74 -21.95 -1.58
N ARG A 130 0.32 -21.69 -0.81
CA ARG A 130 0.28 -20.64 0.22
C ARG A 130 0.13 -19.25 -0.41
N ASP A 131 0.73 -19.06 -1.59
CA ASP A 131 0.60 -17.88 -2.41
C ASP A 131 -0.40 -18.16 -3.54
N LYS A 132 -1.66 -17.90 -3.23
CA LYS A 132 -2.81 -18.10 -4.15
C LYS A 132 -2.87 -17.05 -5.27
N PHE A 133 -2.02 -16.03 -5.19
CA PHE A 133 -1.97 -14.92 -6.13
C PHE A 133 -0.55 -14.65 -6.59
N ILE A 134 -0.42 -14.33 -7.88
CA ILE A 134 0.78 -13.73 -8.44
C ILE A 134 0.42 -12.35 -8.97
N ILE A 135 1.36 -11.40 -8.88
CA ILE A 135 1.17 -10.08 -9.46
C ILE A 135 1.24 -10.22 -10.97
N LYS A 136 0.25 -9.72 -11.69
CA LYS A 136 0.23 -9.72 -13.15
C LYS A 136 0.74 -8.39 -13.68
N SER A 137 0.18 -7.28 -13.20
CA SER A 137 0.60 -5.92 -13.57
C SER A 137 0.31 -4.92 -12.45
N GLY A 138 0.80 -3.69 -12.63
CA GLY A 138 0.39 -2.55 -11.82
C GLY A 138 0.24 -1.32 -12.71
N HIS A 139 -0.82 -0.55 -12.47
CA HIS A 139 -1.23 0.57 -13.31
C HIS A 139 -1.45 1.83 -12.47
N ILE A 140 -0.92 2.94 -12.94
CA ILE A 140 -1.18 4.26 -12.35
C ILE A 140 -2.28 4.91 -13.17
N HIS A 141 -3.37 5.23 -12.51
CA HIS A 141 -4.50 5.91 -13.13
C HIS A 141 -4.51 7.37 -12.70
N THR A 142 -4.84 8.27 -13.62
CA THR A 142 -4.94 9.72 -13.39
C THR A 142 -6.36 10.23 -13.21
N ASP A 143 -7.34 9.34 -13.36
CA ASP A 143 -8.76 9.61 -13.16
C ASP A 143 -9.27 8.63 -12.12
N VAL A 144 -9.42 9.08 -10.87
CA VAL A 144 -10.04 8.28 -9.81
C VAL A 144 -11.55 8.32 -10.04
N PRO A 145 -12.23 7.20 -10.32
CA PRO A 145 -13.68 7.18 -10.39
C PRO A 145 -14.27 7.69 -9.06
N ALA A 146 -15.33 8.48 -9.09
CA ALA A 146 -15.94 9.05 -7.88
C ALA A 146 -16.36 7.99 -6.84
N GLU A 147 -16.59 6.75 -7.29
CA GLU A 147 -16.91 5.58 -6.47
C GLU A 147 -15.70 4.92 -5.80
N GLU A 148 -14.50 5.12 -6.36
CA GLU A 148 -13.22 4.68 -5.79
C GLU A 148 -12.53 5.78 -4.96
N MET A 149 -13.00 7.02 -5.07
CA MET A 149 -12.67 8.12 -4.15
C MET A 149 -13.23 7.82 -2.75
N LEU A 150 -12.57 6.93 -2.02
CA LEU A 150 -12.91 6.53 -0.66
C LEU A 150 -12.84 7.67 0.36
N TYR A 151 -12.45 8.87 -0.06
CA TYR A 151 -11.95 9.92 0.82
C TYR A 151 -12.64 11.28 0.60
N LYS A 152 -13.97 11.33 0.77
CA LYS A 152 -14.65 12.57 1.20
C LYS A 152 -14.79 12.67 2.73
N SER A 153 -14.19 11.75 3.49
CA SER A 153 -14.68 11.42 4.84
C SER A 153 -13.64 11.43 5.96
N TYR A 154 -12.37 11.70 5.70
CA TYR A 154 -11.39 11.84 6.78
C TYR A 154 -11.21 13.33 7.09
N HIS A 155 -12.06 13.81 7.99
CA HIS A 155 -11.76 14.94 8.84
C HIS A 155 -11.00 14.42 10.06
N GLY A 156 -9.81 13.85 9.85
CA GLY A 156 -8.87 13.68 10.95
C GLY A 156 -8.35 15.07 11.28
N THR A 157 -8.76 15.62 12.42
CA THR A 157 -8.11 16.81 12.97
C THR A 157 -6.61 16.51 13.05
N ALA A 158 -5.79 17.47 12.65
CA ALA A 158 -4.34 17.38 12.62
C ALA A 158 -3.69 17.11 14.01
N ASP A 159 -4.50 16.85 15.05
CA ASP A 159 -4.09 16.85 16.46
C ASP A 159 -3.70 15.47 17.01
N ASP A 160 -3.94 14.38 16.28
CA ASP A 160 -3.51 13.01 16.68
C ASP A 160 -2.45 12.40 15.73
N GLY A 161 -1.94 13.21 14.79
CA GLY A 161 -0.80 12.84 13.95
C GLY A 161 0.50 12.77 14.77
N PRO A 162 1.51 12.00 14.35
CA PRO A 162 2.85 12.17 14.90
C PRO A 162 3.25 13.64 14.74
N ALA A 163 3.86 14.22 15.78
CA ALA A 163 4.12 15.66 15.92
C ALA A 163 4.89 16.32 14.75
N ASP A 164 5.44 15.50 13.83
CA ASP A 164 6.42 15.91 12.83
C ASP A 164 6.06 15.50 11.37
N GLY A 165 4.79 15.22 11.01
CA GLY A 165 4.50 14.72 9.65
C GLY A 165 3.12 15.01 9.04
N THR A 166 3.11 15.35 7.74
CA THR A 166 1.89 15.37 6.91
C THR A 166 1.41 13.94 6.66
N VAL A 167 0.17 13.64 7.04
CA VAL A 167 -0.50 12.39 6.68
C VAL A 167 -1.00 12.50 5.24
N ILE A 168 -0.36 11.81 4.32
CA ILE A 168 -0.86 11.64 2.95
C ILE A 168 -1.84 10.48 2.94
N VAL A 169 -2.91 10.57 2.15
CA VAL A 169 -3.83 9.45 1.92
C VAL A 169 -4.02 9.28 0.42
N ALA A 170 -3.52 8.16 -0.12
CA ALA A 170 -3.62 7.81 -1.53
C ALA A 170 -4.47 6.55 -1.73
N ASN A 171 -5.10 6.43 -2.89
CA ASN A 171 -5.95 5.30 -3.24
C ASN A 171 -5.11 4.14 -3.81
N LEU A 172 -5.43 2.93 -3.36
CA LEU A 172 -4.89 1.67 -3.87
C LEU A 172 -6.04 0.68 -4.09
N SER A 173 -6.10 0.14 -5.30
CA SER A 173 -6.97 -0.97 -5.69
C SER A 173 -6.12 -2.23 -5.88
N VAL A 174 -6.64 -3.36 -5.40
CA VAL A 174 -6.07 -4.68 -5.71
C VAL A 174 -7.19 -5.50 -6.33
N SER A 175 -6.97 -5.98 -7.55
CA SER A 175 -7.95 -6.69 -8.36
C SER A 175 -7.46 -8.09 -8.72
N CYS A 176 -8.40 -8.97 -9.02
CA CYS A 176 -8.16 -10.27 -9.61
C CYS A 176 -9.29 -10.55 -10.60
N GLY A 177 -9.01 -10.42 -11.89
CA GLY A 177 -10.05 -10.37 -12.91
C GLY A 177 -11.02 -9.22 -12.63
N ASN A 178 -12.31 -9.52 -12.52
CA ASN A 178 -13.34 -8.53 -12.16
C ASN A 178 -13.73 -8.54 -10.68
N VAL A 179 -12.91 -9.14 -9.81
CA VAL A 179 -13.06 -9.07 -8.35
C VAL A 179 -12.05 -8.05 -7.83
N SER A 180 -12.52 -6.97 -7.21
CA SER A 180 -11.65 -5.96 -6.62
C SER A 180 -11.84 -5.83 -5.11
N SER A 181 -10.75 -5.52 -4.42
CA SER A 181 -10.80 -5.04 -3.03
C SER A 181 -10.40 -3.57 -3.01
N ALA A 182 -11.39 -2.68 -2.91
CA ALA A 182 -11.15 -1.25 -2.82
C ALA A 182 -10.50 -0.87 -1.48
N GLY A 183 -9.56 0.08 -1.50
CA GLY A 183 -9.28 0.96 -0.35
C GLY A 183 -8.15 0.59 0.59
N GLY A 184 -6.95 1.09 0.26
CA GLY A 184 -5.78 1.03 1.12
C GLY A 184 -5.43 2.47 1.48
N ILE A 185 -5.07 2.70 2.73
CA ILE A 185 -4.63 4.00 3.23
C ILE A 185 -3.14 3.90 3.44
N VAL A 186 -2.41 4.73 2.71
CA VAL A 186 -0.98 4.83 2.85
C VAL A 186 -0.66 5.99 3.76
N MET A 187 -0.51 5.71 5.05
CA MET A 187 0.03 6.72 5.97
C MET A 187 1.55 6.79 5.76
N GLY A 188 1.99 7.74 4.95
CA GLY A 188 3.38 8.17 4.93
C GLY A 188 3.59 9.22 6.02
N THR A 189 4.58 9.02 6.88
CA THR A 189 5.25 10.16 7.52
C THR A 189 6.35 10.58 6.54
N SER A 190 6.27 11.80 6.02
CA SER A 190 7.28 12.39 5.14
C SER A 190 8.63 12.51 5.87
N ILE A 191 9.38 11.41 5.96
CA ILE A 191 10.69 11.34 6.64
C ILE A 191 11.78 10.87 5.66
N VAL A 192 11.45 10.51 4.41
CA VAL A 192 12.43 10.06 3.41
C VAL A 192 12.73 11.21 2.44
N PRO A 193 14.01 11.46 2.08
CA PRO A 193 14.37 12.44 1.05
C PRO A 193 13.67 12.10 -0.28
N ARG A 194 13.52 13.10 -1.15
CA ARG A 194 12.78 13.07 -2.43
C ARG A 194 13.33 12.05 -3.43
N VAL A 195 13.18 10.78 -3.11
CA VAL A 195 13.69 9.62 -3.84
C VAL A 195 12.54 8.67 -4.09
N SER A 196 12.32 8.31 -5.36
CA SER A 196 11.31 7.36 -5.78
C SER A 196 11.94 6.16 -6.48
N ALA A 197 11.49 4.97 -6.10
CA ALA A 197 11.87 3.71 -6.72
C ALA A 197 11.15 3.52 -8.07
N ALA A 198 11.89 3.65 -9.17
CA ALA A 198 11.39 3.40 -10.53
C ALA A 198 10.97 1.94 -10.73
N ASN A 199 11.63 1.00 -10.04
CA ASN A 199 11.38 -0.44 -10.12
C ASN A 199 10.38 -0.93 -9.04
N TRP A 200 9.46 -0.08 -8.58
CA TRP A 200 8.48 -0.40 -7.53
C TRP A 200 7.69 -1.70 -7.78
N LEU A 201 7.34 -2.02 -9.04
CA LEU A 201 6.59 -3.23 -9.37
C LEU A 201 7.45 -4.49 -9.20
N GLU A 202 8.72 -4.43 -9.56
CA GLU A 202 9.68 -5.51 -9.31
C GLU A 202 9.89 -5.71 -7.81
N ILE A 203 10.02 -4.62 -7.05
CA ILE A 203 10.10 -4.66 -5.59
C ILE A 203 8.88 -5.37 -5.00
N LEU A 204 7.66 -5.02 -5.45
CA LEU A 204 6.45 -5.70 -4.97
C LEU A 204 6.50 -7.21 -5.23
N ARG A 205 6.93 -7.61 -6.43
CA ARG A 205 7.08 -9.04 -6.80
C ARG A 205 8.05 -9.74 -5.87
N LYS A 206 9.27 -9.21 -5.69
CA LYS A 206 10.30 -9.82 -4.84
C LYS A 206 9.90 -9.91 -3.37
N VAL A 207 9.20 -8.90 -2.86
CA VAL A 207 8.75 -8.88 -1.47
C VAL A 207 7.60 -9.87 -1.25
N THR A 208 6.62 -9.91 -2.17
CA THR A 208 5.47 -10.82 -2.06
C THR A 208 5.85 -12.28 -2.33
N SER A 209 6.86 -12.54 -3.16
CA SER A 209 7.45 -13.88 -3.35
C SER A 209 8.42 -14.30 -2.25
N GLN A 210 8.66 -13.45 -1.24
CA GLN A 210 9.61 -13.65 -0.14
C GLN A 210 11.08 -13.83 -0.60
N GLU A 211 11.43 -13.40 -1.81
CA GLU A 211 12.80 -13.36 -2.31
C GLU A 211 13.64 -12.32 -1.54
N VAL A 212 13.01 -11.19 -1.16
CA VAL A 212 13.65 -10.09 -0.45
C VAL A 212 12.74 -9.54 0.65
N SER A 213 13.32 -9.16 1.79
CA SER A 213 12.59 -8.45 2.85
C SER A 213 12.35 -6.99 2.47
N LEU A 214 11.15 -6.46 2.78
CA LEU A 214 10.87 -5.04 2.61
C LEU A 214 11.84 -4.12 3.37
N HIS A 215 12.41 -4.61 4.48
CA HIS A 215 13.40 -3.85 5.26
C HIS A 215 14.63 -3.50 4.42
N THR A 216 15.07 -4.39 3.53
CA THR A 216 16.22 -4.12 2.64
C THR A 216 16.04 -2.84 1.83
N PHE A 217 14.83 -2.59 1.29
CA PHE A 217 14.57 -1.38 0.52
C PHE A 217 14.44 -0.12 1.39
N ARG A 218 13.95 -0.27 2.63
CA ARG A 218 13.95 0.83 3.60
C ARG A 218 15.37 1.20 4.02
N ASP A 219 16.24 0.21 4.22
CA ASP A 219 17.64 0.42 4.56
C ASP A 219 18.39 1.09 3.40
N ILE A 220 18.14 0.65 2.16
CA ILE A 220 18.67 1.30 0.95
C ILE A 220 18.28 2.78 0.92
N LEU A 221 16.98 3.10 1.08
CA LEU A 221 16.50 4.48 1.12
C LEU A 221 17.06 5.28 2.30
N GLY A 222 17.33 4.62 3.43
CA GLY A 222 18.00 5.22 4.58
C GLY A 222 19.49 5.53 4.33
N ALA A 223 20.23 4.63 3.69
CA ALA A 223 21.66 4.78 3.39
C ALA A 223 21.93 5.81 2.29
N VAL A 224 20.98 5.94 1.37
CA VAL A 224 20.86 7.03 0.39
C VAL A 224 20.87 8.38 1.09
N ARG A 225 20.12 8.54 2.18
CA ARG A 225 19.83 9.85 2.76
C ARG A 225 21.05 10.72 3.06
N PRO A 226 22.10 10.25 3.77
CA PRO A 226 23.31 11.07 4.01
C PRO A 226 24.06 11.46 2.73
N TYR A 227 24.12 10.56 1.74
CA TYR A 227 24.74 10.88 0.45
C TYR A 227 23.99 12.02 -0.23
N TYR A 228 22.66 11.94 -0.27
CA TYR A 228 21.84 12.98 -0.89
C TYR A 228 21.82 14.26 -0.07
N ASP A 229 21.73 14.22 1.26
CA ASP A 229 21.84 15.41 2.08
C ASP A 229 23.19 16.11 1.81
N SER A 230 24.32 15.41 1.67
CA SER A 230 25.59 16.07 1.35
C SER A 230 25.66 16.74 -0.05
N ARG A 231 24.88 16.26 -1.03
CA ARG A 231 24.92 16.68 -2.45
C ARG A 231 23.75 17.58 -2.88
N MET A 232 22.57 17.38 -2.29
CA MET A 232 21.29 18.03 -2.59
C MET A 232 20.86 19.08 -1.55
N SER A 233 21.44 19.13 -0.34
CA SER A 233 20.90 19.90 0.81
C SER A 233 20.67 21.40 0.61
N ASN A 234 21.08 22.00 -0.50
CA ASN A 234 20.82 23.41 -0.74
C ASN A 234 19.66 23.68 -1.70
N ASP A 235 19.14 22.68 -2.42
CA ASP A 235 18.10 22.92 -3.42
C ASP A 235 16.82 22.10 -3.15
N PRO A 236 15.77 22.74 -2.61
CA PRO A 236 14.49 22.11 -2.37
C PRO A 236 13.69 21.86 -3.67
N SER A 237 14.25 22.06 -4.85
CA SER A 237 13.64 21.61 -6.11
C SER A 237 14.12 20.21 -6.54
N LEU A 238 15.26 19.74 -6.04
CA LEU A 238 15.86 18.50 -6.54
C LEU A 238 15.19 17.23 -5.98
N TYR A 239 15.07 16.22 -6.83
CA TYR A 239 14.56 14.88 -6.50
C TYR A 239 15.17 13.79 -7.39
N LEU A 240 15.17 12.54 -6.92
CA LEU A 240 15.72 11.37 -7.61
C LEU A 240 14.61 10.37 -7.98
N ILE A 241 14.68 9.84 -9.19
CA ILE A 241 13.95 8.63 -9.58
C ILE A 241 14.99 7.57 -9.94
N ALA A 242 15.01 6.45 -9.22
CA ALA A 242 16.06 5.45 -9.37
C ALA A 242 15.56 4.01 -9.25
N GLN A 243 16.28 3.10 -9.90
CA GLN A 243 16.16 1.67 -9.64
C GLN A 243 16.87 1.36 -8.32
N LEU A 244 16.12 0.83 -7.35
CA LEU A 244 16.69 0.39 -6.07
C LEU A 244 17.06 -1.09 -6.19
N ALA A 245 18.36 -1.38 -6.14
CA ALA A 245 18.90 -2.73 -6.03
C ALA A 245 19.77 -2.83 -4.77
N ARG A 246 20.09 -4.06 -4.34
CA ARG A 246 20.79 -4.33 -3.08
C ARG A 246 22.11 -3.57 -2.96
N ASP A 247 22.87 -3.51 -4.05
CA ASP A 247 24.26 -3.03 -4.03
C ASP A 247 24.47 -1.77 -4.87
N VAL A 248 23.43 -1.33 -5.60
CA VAL A 248 23.55 -0.20 -6.52
C VAL A 248 22.24 0.57 -6.63
N ILE A 249 22.39 1.88 -6.81
CA ILE A 249 21.31 2.79 -7.16
C ILE A 249 21.70 3.46 -8.46
N ILE A 250 20.84 3.29 -9.45
CA ILE A 250 21.00 3.88 -10.78
C ILE A 250 19.72 4.62 -11.10
N GLY A 251 19.84 5.90 -11.41
CA GLY A 251 18.68 6.72 -11.69
C GLY A 251 19.06 8.09 -12.19
N ASP A 252 18.08 8.96 -12.20
CA ASP A 252 18.26 10.33 -12.65
C ASP A 252 17.72 11.30 -11.60
N MET A 253 18.44 12.40 -11.46
CA MET A 253 18.07 13.55 -10.65
C MET A 253 17.41 14.60 -11.55
N TYR A 254 16.35 15.19 -11.02
CA TYR A 254 15.50 16.17 -11.68
C TYR A 254 15.32 17.39 -10.76
N SER A 255 14.83 18.49 -11.33
CA SER A 255 14.42 19.69 -10.58
C SER A 255 12.94 20.00 -10.84
N SER A 256 12.20 20.32 -9.78
CA SER A 256 10.83 20.84 -9.89
C SER A 256 10.77 22.33 -10.27
N SER A 257 11.87 23.07 -10.17
CA SER A 257 11.97 24.49 -10.57
C SER A 257 12.55 24.67 -11.97
N ASP A 258 13.37 23.71 -12.45
CA ASP A 258 13.93 23.67 -13.79
C ASP A 258 13.64 22.32 -14.48
N PRO A 259 12.59 22.26 -15.33
CA PRO A 259 12.26 21.05 -16.08
C PRO A 259 13.34 20.58 -17.07
N THR A 260 14.33 21.42 -17.39
CA THR A 260 15.44 21.07 -18.30
C THR A 260 16.61 20.42 -17.56
N PHE A 261 16.64 20.53 -16.23
CA PHE A 261 17.66 19.90 -15.41
C PHE A 261 17.45 18.38 -15.34
N HIS A 262 18.46 17.64 -15.79
CA HIS A 262 18.52 16.19 -15.71
C HIS A 262 19.98 15.75 -15.57
N THR A 263 20.27 14.86 -14.61
CA THR A 263 21.59 14.26 -14.50
C THR A 263 21.51 12.84 -13.95
N THR A 264 22.28 11.94 -14.55
CA THR A 264 22.31 10.53 -14.14
C THR A 264 23.16 10.37 -12.87
N VAL A 265 22.61 9.63 -11.92
CA VAL A 265 23.23 9.27 -10.65
C VAL A 265 23.53 7.79 -10.64
N TYR A 266 24.77 7.46 -10.31
CA TYR A 266 25.22 6.10 -10.04
C TYR A 266 25.86 6.06 -8.65
N MET A 267 25.37 5.17 -7.80
CA MET A 267 25.89 4.97 -6.45
C MET A 267 26.01 3.48 -6.16
N ALA A 268 27.23 3.04 -5.86
CA ALA A 268 27.44 1.74 -5.22
C ALA A 268 27.14 1.87 -3.73
N LEU A 269 26.32 0.97 -3.20
CA LEU A 269 26.08 0.86 -1.76
C LEU A 269 27.15 -0.08 -1.21
N SER A 270 28.04 0.43 -0.35
CA SER A 270 29.03 -0.40 0.32
C SER A 270 28.33 -1.42 1.22
N SER A 271 28.67 -2.71 1.07
CA SER A 271 28.22 -3.76 1.98
C SER A 271 28.68 -3.43 3.41
N PRO A 272 27.84 -3.60 4.44
CA PRO A 272 28.28 -3.46 5.83
C PRO A 272 29.32 -4.51 6.28
N ASP A 273 29.69 -5.48 5.42
CA ASP A 273 30.62 -6.58 5.74
C ASP A 273 32.03 -6.40 5.13
N SER A 274 32.52 -5.17 4.97
CA SER A 274 33.93 -4.92 4.64
C SER A 274 34.57 -3.97 5.65
N ASP A 275 34.75 -4.46 6.88
CA ASP A 275 35.85 -4.14 7.82
C ASP A 275 35.89 -5.17 8.95
#